data_AF-A0A2V7YFR7-F1
#
_entry.id   AF-A0A2V7YFR7-F1
#
_cell.length_a   1.000
_cell.length_b   1.000
_cell.length_c   1.000
_cell.angle_alpha   90.00
_cell.angle_beta   90.00
_cell.angle_gamma   90.00
#
_symmetry.space_group_name_H-M   'P 1'
#
loop_
_entity.id
_entity.type
_entity.pdbx_description
1 polymer ?
#
loop_
_entity_poly.entity_id
_entity_poly.type
_entity_poly.pdbx_seq_one_letter_code
_entity_poly.pdbx_strand_id
1 'polypeptide(L)'
;MDLVLKLREIRRIRNLSQKDVARLSGVGEKTISSFETGQRIGSLKLAQLKRMLKVYGLSEADFFGASVEKEIAPWELNEEQMATQRLLDDLHALPKPIQKNLLAKFQLAVEAVADTHNLKDKRPRYVRENPEWHMLTSRN
;
A
#
# COMPACT_ATOMS: atom_id res chain seq x y z
N MET A 1 -2.90 7.09 4.15
CA MET A 1 -2.33 8.05 5.13
C MET A 1 -3.04 9.40 5.02
N ASP A 2 -3.20 10.15 6.12
CA ASP A 2 -3.79 11.50 6.12
C ASP A 2 -2.88 12.54 5.42
N LEU A 3 -3.48 13.40 4.59
CA LEU A 3 -2.77 14.38 3.76
C LEU A 3 -2.03 15.43 4.61
N VAL A 4 -2.65 15.84 5.71
CA VAL A 4 -2.09 16.83 6.65
C VAL A 4 -0.84 16.27 7.31
N LEU A 5 -0.93 15.04 7.82
CA LEU A 5 0.19 14.31 8.36
C LEU A 5 1.32 14.15 7.33
N LYS A 6 0.98 13.72 6.11
CA LYS A 6 1.97 13.50 5.03
C LYS A 6 2.76 14.77 4.71
N LEU A 7 2.09 15.92 4.56
CA LEU A 7 2.77 17.21 4.31
C LEU A 7 3.71 17.61 5.45
N ARG A 8 3.25 17.45 6.70
CA ARG A 8 4.01 17.86 7.88
C ARG A 8 5.25 17.01 8.09
N GLU A 9 5.12 15.69 7.96
CA GLU A 9 6.24 14.79 8.26
C GLU A 9 7.29 14.78 7.15
N ILE A 10 6.92 14.89 5.87
CA ILE A 10 7.92 15.06 4.78
C ILE A 10 8.79 16.28 5.07
N ARG A 11 8.17 17.39 5.45
CA ARG A 11 8.90 18.62 5.77
C ARG A 11 9.92 18.40 6.90
N ARG A 12 9.51 17.70 7.96
CA ARG A 12 10.38 17.37 9.11
C ARG A 12 11.52 16.44 8.71
N ILE A 13 11.25 15.38 7.96
CA ILE A 13 12.27 14.43 7.48
C ILE A 13 13.29 15.12 6.56
N ARG A 14 12.84 16.10 5.77
CA ARG A 14 13.72 16.95 4.96
C ARG A 14 14.42 18.05 5.77
N ASN A 15 14.26 18.10 7.10
CA ASN A 15 14.84 19.08 8.01
C ASN A 15 14.51 20.55 7.65
N LEU A 16 13.31 20.80 7.15
CA LEU A 16 12.87 22.15 6.75
C LEU A 16 11.93 22.76 7.80
N SER A 17 12.08 24.05 8.09
CA SER A 17 11.05 24.79 8.82
C SER A 17 9.90 25.21 7.90
N GLN A 18 8.73 25.56 8.45
CA GLN A 18 7.63 26.12 7.65
C GLN A 18 8.06 27.43 6.96
N LYS A 19 8.91 28.22 7.62
CA LYS A 19 9.53 29.44 7.07
C LYS A 19 10.44 29.15 5.87
N ASP A 20 11.22 28.06 5.92
CA ASP A 20 12.07 27.65 4.80
C ASP A 20 11.24 27.25 3.59
N VAL A 21 10.22 26.42 3.80
CA VAL A 21 9.31 26.02 2.73
C VAL A 21 8.58 27.22 2.16
N ALA A 22 8.16 28.17 3.00
CA ALA A 22 7.51 29.39 2.53
C ALA A 22 8.41 30.20 1.59
N ARG A 23 9.65 30.43 2.02
CA ARG A 23 10.67 31.15 1.25
C ARG A 23 10.97 30.46 -0.08
N LEU A 24 11.10 29.14 -0.09
CA LEU A 24 11.52 28.37 -1.27
C LEU A 24 10.36 28.07 -2.25
N SER A 25 9.14 27.90 -1.74
CA SER A 25 7.95 27.56 -2.57
C SER A 25 7.13 28.78 -3.00
N GLY A 26 7.35 29.94 -2.37
CA GLY A 26 6.51 31.13 -2.54
C GLY A 26 5.09 30.97 -2.00
N VAL A 27 4.82 29.93 -1.20
CA VAL A 27 3.55 29.78 -0.47
C VAL A 27 3.70 30.46 0.89
N GLY A 28 2.72 31.24 1.33
CA GLY A 28 2.82 31.94 2.62
C GLY A 28 2.98 30.99 3.80
N GLU A 29 3.81 31.35 4.78
CA GLU A 29 4.07 30.52 5.97
C GLU A 29 2.79 30.18 6.74
N LYS A 30 1.91 31.16 6.94
CA LYS A 30 0.58 30.93 7.56
C LYS A 30 -0.28 29.96 6.75
N THR A 31 -0.16 29.98 5.43
CA THR A 31 -0.88 29.07 4.54
C THR A 31 -0.37 27.65 4.70
N ILE A 32 0.95 27.45 4.74
CA ILE A 32 1.58 26.15 5.02
C ILE A 32 1.16 25.62 6.39
N SER A 33 1.23 26.46 7.44
CA SER A 33 0.78 26.12 8.79
C SER A 33 -0.68 25.67 8.82
N SER A 34 -1.56 26.39 8.12
CA SER A 34 -2.98 26.06 8.01
C SER A 34 -3.25 24.75 7.27
N PHE A 35 -2.39 24.37 6.31
CA PHE A 35 -2.44 23.06 5.66
C PHE A 35 -1.94 21.95 6.58
N GLU A 36 -0.81 22.14 7.27
CA GLU A 36 -0.20 21.15 8.18
C GLU A 36 -0.94 20.97 9.52
N THR A 37 -1.93 21.82 9.80
CA THR A 37 -2.86 21.69 10.93
C THR A 37 -4.25 21.25 10.50
N GLY A 38 -4.50 21.11 9.19
CA GLY A 38 -5.80 20.72 8.63
C GLY A 38 -6.83 21.84 8.51
N GLN A 39 -6.60 23.01 9.11
CA GLN A 39 -7.54 24.14 9.13
C GLN A 39 -8.04 24.56 7.73
N ARG A 40 -7.19 24.48 6.70
CA ARG A 40 -7.56 24.85 5.32
C ARG A 40 -7.15 23.79 4.29
N ILE A 41 -7.03 22.53 4.70
CA ILE A 41 -6.54 21.48 3.81
C ILE A 41 -7.45 21.27 2.59
N GLY A 42 -8.77 21.37 2.74
CA GLY A 42 -9.74 21.27 1.63
C GLY A 42 -9.61 22.40 0.59
N SER A 43 -8.95 23.49 0.92
CA SER A 43 -8.71 24.62 0.01
C SER A 43 -7.31 24.59 -0.62
N LEU A 44 -6.52 23.54 -0.38
CA LEU A 44 -5.19 23.37 -0.96
C LEU A 44 -5.29 23.23 -2.48
N LYS A 45 -4.78 24.24 -3.21
CA LYS A 45 -4.73 24.17 -4.67
C LYS A 45 -3.58 23.28 -5.12
N LEU A 46 -3.80 22.53 -6.20
CA LEU A 46 -2.76 21.67 -6.81
C LEU A 46 -1.47 22.46 -7.12
N ALA A 47 -1.59 23.70 -7.61
CA ALA A 47 -0.42 24.54 -7.88
C ALA A 47 0.40 24.88 -6.62
N GLN A 48 -0.24 25.02 -5.45
CA GLN A 48 0.47 25.24 -4.17
C GLN A 48 1.15 23.96 -3.72
N LEU A 49 0.45 22.82 -3.80
CA LEU A 49 1.01 21.51 -3.51
C LEU A 49 2.26 21.25 -4.36
N LYS A 50 2.19 21.40 -5.68
CA LYS A 50 3.33 21.20 -6.60
C LYS A 50 4.56 22.03 -6.21
N ARG A 51 4.37 23.30 -5.84
CA ARG A 51 5.48 24.16 -5.42
C ARG A 51 6.11 23.69 -4.11
N MET A 52 5.30 23.24 -3.14
CA MET A 52 5.81 22.65 -1.90
C MET A 52 6.57 21.34 -2.17
N LEU A 53 6.01 20.44 -2.98
CA LEU A 53 6.65 19.16 -3.32
C LEU A 53 7.99 19.35 -4.04
N LYS A 54 8.09 20.35 -4.92
CA LYS A 54 9.36 20.72 -5.56
C LYS A 54 10.45 21.07 -4.53
N VAL A 55 10.10 21.76 -3.44
CA VAL A 55 11.04 22.06 -2.35
C VAL A 55 11.46 20.78 -1.61
N TYR A 56 10.57 19.80 -1.50
CA TYR A 56 10.85 18.51 -0.86
C TYR A 56 11.60 17.52 -1.76
N GLY A 57 11.84 17.87 -3.03
CA GLY A 57 12.45 16.98 -4.02
C GLY A 57 11.54 15.83 -4.44
N LEU A 58 10.21 16.03 -4.42
CA LEU A 58 9.22 15.00 -4.72
C LEU A 58 8.37 15.37 -5.93
N SER A 59 7.97 14.37 -6.72
CA SER A 59 6.88 14.49 -7.68
C SER A 59 5.52 14.26 -6.99
N GLU A 60 4.43 14.59 -7.67
CA GLU A 60 3.09 14.24 -7.22
C GLU A 60 2.89 12.72 -7.14
N ALA A 61 3.52 11.97 -8.06
CA ALA A 61 3.46 10.52 -8.05
C ALA A 61 4.13 9.94 -6.79
N ASP A 62 5.27 10.50 -6.36
CA ASP A 62 5.91 10.09 -5.11
C ASP A 62 5.02 10.45 -3.91
N PHE A 63 4.47 11.67 -3.91
CA PHE A 63 3.68 12.17 -2.81
C PHE A 63 2.34 11.44 -2.64
N PHE A 64 1.66 11.05 -3.72
CA PHE A 64 0.42 10.27 -3.63
C PHE A 64 0.67 8.75 -3.66
N GLY A 65 1.88 8.33 -4.00
CA GLY A 65 2.30 6.94 -3.97
C GLY A 65 2.69 6.44 -2.58
N ALA A 66 3.10 5.17 -2.55
CA ALA A 66 3.49 4.47 -1.33
C ALA A 66 4.92 4.79 -0.87
N SER A 67 5.80 5.32 -1.74
CA SER A 67 7.21 5.57 -1.42
C SER A 67 7.36 6.48 -0.20
N VAL A 68 6.67 7.62 -0.22
CA VAL A 68 6.65 8.59 0.87
C VAL A 68 5.98 8.03 2.14
N GLU A 69 4.97 7.17 2.00
CA GLU A 69 4.32 6.54 3.17
C GLU A 69 5.29 5.60 3.89
N LYS A 70 6.13 4.85 3.15
CA LYS A 70 7.19 4.01 3.73
C LYS A 70 8.24 4.83 4.48
N GLU A 71 8.58 6.03 3.97
CA GLU A 71 9.56 6.91 4.61
C GLU A 71 9.02 7.53 5.91
N ILE A 72 7.76 7.96 5.92
CA ILE A 72 7.18 8.67 7.06
C ILE A 72 6.77 7.72 8.17
N ALA A 73 6.07 6.64 7.81
CA ALA A 73 5.49 5.71 8.76
C ALA A 73 5.76 4.28 8.28
N PRO A 74 7.04 3.83 8.31
CA PRO A 74 7.39 2.45 7.95
C PRO A 74 6.63 1.40 8.77
N TRP A 75 6.15 1.76 9.96
CA TRP A 75 5.33 0.93 10.85
C TRP A 75 3.81 0.94 10.52
N GLU A 76 3.30 1.94 9.80
CA GLU A 76 1.87 1.98 9.39
C GLU A 76 1.57 1.11 8.16
N LEU A 77 2.59 0.58 7.49
CA LEU A 77 2.43 -0.41 6.44
C LEU A 77 2.17 -1.79 7.08
N ASN A 78 0.96 -1.87 7.66
CA ASN A 78 0.13 -3.03 7.99
C ASN A 78 0.71 -4.03 9.00
N GLU A 79 0.29 -3.95 10.27
CA GLU A 79 0.41 -5.07 11.21
C GLU A 79 -0.10 -6.38 10.61
N GLU A 80 -1.18 -6.34 9.82
CA GLU A 80 -1.73 -7.51 9.13
C GLU A 80 -0.84 -8.03 8.00
N GLN A 81 -0.17 -7.15 7.24
CA GLN A 81 0.77 -7.56 6.19
C GLN A 81 2.08 -8.04 6.81
N MET A 82 2.53 -7.40 7.90
CA MET A 82 3.65 -7.90 8.69
C MET A 82 3.33 -9.24 9.34
N ALA A 83 2.12 -9.44 9.85
CA ALA A 83 1.67 -10.72 10.40
C ALA A 83 1.59 -11.79 9.31
N THR A 84 1.08 -11.44 8.13
CA THR A 84 1.07 -12.32 6.96
C THR A 84 2.49 -12.68 6.53
N GLN A 85 3.40 -11.70 6.50
CA GLN A 85 4.80 -11.93 6.14
C GLN A 85 5.51 -12.81 7.18
N ARG A 86 5.32 -12.54 8.48
CA ARG A 86 5.86 -13.38 9.57
C ARG A 86 5.35 -14.81 9.47
N LEU A 87 4.05 -14.98 9.21
CA LEU A 87 3.45 -16.31 9.01
C LEU A 87 4.11 -17.07 7.85
N LEU A 88 4.40 -16.38 6.74
CA LEU A 88 5.11 -16.98 5.61
C LEU A 88 6.54 -17.36 5.98
N ASP A 89 7.26 -16.47 6.66
CA ASP A 89 8.63 -16.71 7.11
C ASP A 89 8.71 -17.93 8.05
N ASP A 90 7.80 -18.01 9.02
CA ASP A 90 7.67 -19.15 9.95
C ASP A 90 7.35 -20.45 9.21
N LEU A 91 6.44 -20.40 8.23
CA LEU A 91 6.07 -21.57 7.41
C LEU A 91 7.26 -22.07 6.56
N HIS A 92 8.11 -21.16 6.08
CA HIS A 92 9.32 -21.51 5.33
C HIS A 92 10.41 -22.14 6.20
N ALA A 93 10.44 -21.84 7.50
CA ALA A 93 11.40 -22.42 8.44
C ALA A 93 11.05 -23.87 8.84
N LEU A 94 9.82 -24.34 8.58
CA LEU A 94 9.39 -25.69 8.92
C LEU A 94 9.92 -26.76 7.95
N PRO A 95 10.09 -28.01 8.42
CA PRO A 95 10.39 -29.16 7.56
C PRO A 95 9.38 -29.31 6.42
N LYS A 96 9.87 -29.66 5.21
CA LYS A 96 9.05 -29.78 3.99
C LYS A 96 7.77 -30.63 4.12
N PRO A 97 7.75 -31.77 4.86
CA PRO A 97 6.52 -32.53 5.05
C PRO A 97 5.44 -31.74 5.81
N ILE A 98 5.85 -30.98 6.83
CA ILE A 98 4.96 -30.16 7.67
C ILE A 98 4.47 -28.94 6.87
N GLN A 99 5.38 -28.28 6.15
CA GLN A 99 5.06 -27.16 5.26
C GLN A 99 3.96 -27.54 4.25
N LYS A 100 4.12 -28.68 3.55
CA LYS A 100 3.14 -29.17 2.57
C LYS A 100 1.77 -29.44 3.19
N ASN A 101 1.74 -30.06 4.37
CA ASN A 101 0.49 -30.36 5.06
C ASN A 101 -0.26 -29.07 5.47
N LEU A 102 0.45 -28.10 6.04
CA LEU A 102 -0.13 -26.81 6.44
C LEU A 102 -0.63 -25.99 5.24
N LEU A 103 0.13 -25.94 4.15
CA LEU A 103 -0.31 -25.27 2.91
C LEU A 103 -1.62 -25.84 2.38
N ALA A 104 -1.77 -27.16 2.34
CA ALA A 104 -3.01 -27.80 1.89
C ALA A 104 -4.21 -27.42 2.79
N LYS A 105 -4.02 -27.34 4.11
CA LYS A 105 -5.06 -26.91 5.06
C LYS A 105 -5.45 -25.45 4.86
N PHE A 106 -4.47 -24.56 4.70
CA PHE A 106 -4.74 -23.14 4.45
C PHE A 106 -5.50 -22.94 3.13
N GLN A 107 -5.14 -23.69 2.10
CA GLN A 107 -5.82 -23.60 0.81
C GLN A 107 -7.29 -24.01 0.91
N LEU A 108 -7.61 -25.11 1.61
CA LEU A 108 -8.99 -25.49 1.89
C LEU A 108 -9.76 -24.42 2.67
N ALA A 109 -9.13 -23.80 3.67
CA ALA A 109 -9.75 -22.74 4.46
C ALA A 109 -10.06 -21.49 3.60
N VAL A 110 -9.13 -21.10 2.71
CA VAL A 110 -9.32 -19.98 1.79
C VAL A 110 -10.42 -20.28 0.78
N GLU A 111 -10.46 -21.48 0.22
CA GLU A 111 -11.50 -21.92 -0.71
C GLU A 111 -12.89 -21.87 -0.06
N ALA A 112 -13.01 -22.38 1.18
CA ALA A 112 -14.26 -22.34 1.93
C ALA A 112 -14.77 -20.91 2.19
N VAL A 113 -13.87 -19.98 2.52
CA VAL A 113 -14.22 -18.57 2.73
C VAL A 113 -14.53 -17.85 1.41
N ALA A 114 -13.83 -18.18 0.33
CA ALA A 114 -14.08 -17.61 -0.99
C ALA A 114 -15.44 -18.06 -1.55
N ASP A 115 -15.83 -19.31 -1.29
CA ASP A 115 -17.13 -19.87 -1.67
C ASP A 115 -18.29 -19.25 -0.88
N THR A 116 -18.11 -18.92 0.40
CA THR A 116 -19.15 -18.24 1.20
C THR A 116 -19.32 -16.76 0.82
N HIS A 117 -18.28 -16.10 0.33
CA HIS A 117 -18.30 -14.70 -0.09
C HIS A 117 -18.55 -14.46 -1.59
N ASN A 118 -18.86 -15.52 -2.36
CA ASN A 118 -19.16 -15.43 -3.80
C ASN A 118 -18.08 -14.69 -4.61
N LEU A 119 -16.80 -14.82 -4.22
CA LEU A 119 -15.64 -14.35 -4.99
C LEU A 119 -15.36 -15.32 -6.16
N LYS A 120 -16.39 -15.69 -6.91
CA LYS A 120 -16.24 -16.51 -8.11
C LYS A 120 -16.03 -15.60 -9.29
N ASP A 121 -14.77 -15.46 -9.69
CA ASP A 121 -14.53 -15.80 -11.08
C ASP A 121 -13.13 -16.35 -11.35
N LYS A 122 -13.14 -17.38 -12.20
CA LYS A 122 -12.01 -17.94 -12.98
C LYS A 122 -11.29 -19.15 -12.39
N ARG A 123 -11.71 -20.30 -12.91
CA ARG A 123 -11.02 -21.59 -12.94
C ARG A 123 -9.48 -21.45 -13.03
N PRO A 124 -8.71 -22.32 -12.36
CA PRO A 124 -7.25 -22.28 -12.36
C PRO A 124 -6.64 -22.27 -13.77
N ARG A 125 -5.55 -21.53 -13.95
CA ARG A 125 -4.89 -21.28 -15.25
C ARG A 125 -4.48 -22.57 -15.97
N TYR A 126 -4.08 -23.61 -15.23
CA TYR A 126 -3.69 -24.91 -15.77
C TYR A 126 -4.85 -25.69 -16.43
N VAL A 127 -6.11 -25.33 -16.15
CA VAL A 127 -7.31 -25.91 -16.79
C VAL A 127 -7.63 -25.21 -18.11
N ARG A 128 -7.10 -24.00 -18.34
CA ARG A 128 -7.39 -23.18 -19.53
C ARG A 128 -6.42 -23.41 -20.68
N GLU A 129 -5.19 -23.83 -20.39
CA GLU A 129 -4.08 -23.84 -21.34
C GLU A 129 -3.69 -25.24 -21.85
N ASN A 130 -4.40 -26.30 -21.45
CA ASN A 130 -4.05 -27.68 -21.79
C ASN A 130 -5.23 -28.44 -22.44
N PRO A 131 -5.20 -28.68 -23.77
CA PRO A 131 -6.31 -29.29 -24.51
C PRO A 131 -6.65 -30.73 -24.10
N GLU A 132 -5.68 -31.46 -23.51
CA GLU A 132 -5.88 -32.87 -23.16
C GLU A 132 -6.88 -33.09 -22.01
N TRP A 133 -7.08 -32.08 -21.17
CA TRP A 133 -8.04 -32.15 -20.06
C TRP A 133 -9.48 -31.93 -20.48
N HIS A 134 -9.74 -31.50 -21.72
CA HIS A 134 -11.10 -31.35 -22.23
C HIS A 134 -11.74 -32.69 -22.66
N MET A 135 -10.96 -33.75 -22.84
CA MET A 135 -11.49 -35.05 -23.30
C MET A 135 -11.86 -36.02 -22.18
N LEU A 136 -11.51 -35.73 -20.92
CA LEU A 136 -11.79 -36.63 -19.78
C LEU A 136 -13.15 -36.40 -19.11
N THR A 137 -13.92 -35.38 -19.53
CA THR A 137 -15.23 -35.05 -18.94
C THR A 137 -16.42 -35.28 -19.88
N SER A 138 -16.22 -35.91 -21.03
CA SER A 138 -17.30 -36.21 -21.99
C SER A 138 -17.40 -37.72 -22.23
N ARG A 139 -17.80 -38.45 -21.19
CA ARG A 139 -18.51 -39.74 -21.31
C ARG A 139 -19.57 -39.84 -20.22
N ASN A 140 -20.79 -39.47 -20.60
CA ASN A 140 -22.00 -40.27 -20.37
C ASN A 140 -22.74 -40.30 -21.71
#